data_AF-A0AAN7UX02-F1
#
_entry.id   AF-A0AAN7UX02-F1
#
_cell.length_a   1.000
_cell.length_b   1.000
_cell.length_c   1.000
_cell.angle_alpha   90.00
_cell.angle_beta   90.00
_cell.angle_gamma   90.00
#
_symmetry.space_group_name_H-M   'P 1'
#
loop_
_entity.id
_entity.type
_entity.pdbx_description
1 polymer ?
#
loop_
_entity_poly.entity_id
_entity_poly.type
_entity_poly.pdbx_seq_one_letter_code
_entity_poly.pdbx_strand_id
1 'polypeptide(L)'
;MIVGHANWVFSGGAQRRASSRGTGDGELATAGKEASKAAGQDKPQAHVDPAKEMGDPIERLHALEEADMQYWLQNPVPSHTPCLLVVGLAVSPSYERRGIRTALLGHGNGIADERGLSIWVHSSHQAYAAYIKAGFKTRRELRVDLDDYALRPPRDGEATMAVVAGGDGDSRWGQYVIRYMERKPSGN
;
A
#
# COMPACT_ATOMS: atom_id res chain seq x y z
N MET A 1 13.19 -21.56 -12.33
CA MET A 1 12.64 -21.25 -10.99
C MET A 1 12.39 -19.76 -10.92
N ILE A 2 11.19 -19.32 -10.51
CA ILE A 2 10.88 -17.89 -10.31
C ILE A 2 11.25 -17.54 -8.86
N VAL A 3 12.07 -16.51 -8.67
CA VAL A 3 12.63 -16.11 -7.36
C VAL A 3 12.11 -14.75 -6.86
N GLY A 4 11.31 -14.07 -7.68
CA GLY A 4 10.64 -12.81 -7.35
C GLY A 4 9.72 -12.37 -8.48
N HIS A 5 8.79 -11.48 -8.18
CA HIS A 5 7.87 -10.91 -9.15
C HIS A 5 7.54 -9.45 -8.79
N ALA A 6 7.04 -8.71 -9.77
CA ALA A 6 6.58 -7.35 -9.59
C ALA A 6 5.40 -7.06 -10.51
N ASN A 7 4.41 -6.33 -9.99
CA ASN A 7 3.16 -6.02 -10.65
C ASN A 7 3.01 -4.50 -10.75
N TRP A 8 2.88 -4.02 -11.98
CA TRP A 8 2.60 -2.63 -12.27
C TRP A 8 1.29 -2.48 -13.02
N VAL A 9 0.53 -1.45 -12.66
CA VAL A 9 -0.75 -1.13 -13.31
C VAL A 9 -0.69 0.30 -13.83
N PHE A 10 -1.12 0.50 -15.08
CA PHE A 10 -1.29 1.83 -15.64
C PHE A 10 -2.57 2.45 -15.07
N SER A 11 -2.50 3.72 -14.66
CA SER A 11 -3.73 4.46 -14.33
C SER A 11 -4.60 4.61 -15.59
N GLY A 12 -5.92 4.81 -15.42
CA GLY A 12 -6.87 4.83 -16.55
C GLY A 12 -6.51 5.83 -17.67
N GLY A 13 -5.87 6.97 -17.33
CA GLY A 13 -5.33 7.92 -18.32
C GLY A 13 -4.05 7.45 -19.01
N ALA A 14 -3.25 6.61 -18.34
CA ALA A 14 -2.03 6.01 -18.88
C ALA A 14 -2.32 4.84 -19.82
N GLN A 15 -3.36 4.04 -19.52
CA GLN A 15 -3.79 2.93 -20.38
C GLN A 15 -4.12 3.42 -21.80
N ARG A 16 -4.76 4.58 -21.96
CA ARG A 16 -5.05 5.14 -23.29
C ARG A 16 -3.79 5.55 -24.07
N ARG A 17 -2.75 6.07 -23.39
CA ARG A 17 -1.44 6.36 -24.02
C ARG A 17 -0.63 5.10 -24.32
N ALA A 18 -0.78 4.07 -23.50
CA ALA A 18 -0.16 2.77 -23.72
C ALA A 18 -0.82 2.05 -24.92
N SER A 19 -2.16 2.05 -24.98
CA SER A 19 -2.93 1.45 -26.07
C SER A 19 -2.81 2.21 -27.39
N SER A 20 -2.48 3.52 -27.39
CA SER A 20 -2.25 4.26 -28.64
C SER A 20 -0.97 3.87 -29.39
N ARG A 21 -0.18 2.90 -28.87
CA ARG A 21 0.94 2.27 -29.58
C ARG A 21 0.74 0.75 -29.81
N GLY A 22 -0.46 0.23 -29.59
CA GLY A 22 -0.78 -1.20 -29.79
C GLY A 22 -2.06 -1.39 -30.59
N THR A 23 -1.90 -1.77 -31.85
CA THR A 23 -2.97 -2.28 -32.73
C THR A 23 -3.53 -3.60 -32.18
N GLY A 24 -4.85 -3.75 -32.16
CA GLY A 24 -5.54 -5.04 -32.33
C GLY A 24 -6.24 -5.65 -31.11
N ASP A 25 -7.57 -5.47 -31.10
CA ASP A 25 -8.66 -6.38 -30.70
C ASP A 25 -8.73 -7.02 -29.31
N GLY A 26 -9.93 -6.95 -28.72
CA GLY A 26 -10.33 -7.81 -27.60
C GLY A 26 -11.43 -7.23 -26.70
N GLU A 27 -12.65 -7.13 -27.24
CA GLU A 27 -13.91 -6.90 -26.54
C GLU A 27 -14.15 -7.88 -25.37
N LEU A 28 -14.70 -7.38 -24.24
CA LEU A 28 -15.73 -8.09 -23.47
C LEU A 28 -16.39 -7.18 -22.41
N ALA A 29 -17.70 -6.98 -22.60
CA ALA A 29 -18.67 -6.52 -21.61
C ALA A 29 -18.88 -7.61 -20.52
N THR A 30 -19.55 -7.44 -19.38
CA THR A 30 -20.81 -6.76 -19.06
C THR A 30 -21.08 -6.84 -17.55
N ALA A 31 -21.84 -5.85 -17.05
CA ALA A 31 -22.96 -5.91 -16.10
C ALA A 31 -22.81 -6.44 -14.64
N GLY A 32 -23.46 -5.69 -13.72
CA GLY A 32 -23.96 -6.22 -12.45
C GLY A 32 -24.25 -5.17 -11.37
N LYS A 33 -25.33 -4.39 -11.52
CA LYS A 33 -25.97 -3.61 -10.43
C LYS A 33 -27.14 -4.43 -9.88
N GLU A 34 -27.30 -4.49 -8.56
CA GLU A 34 -28.58 -4.59 -7.81
C GLU A 34 -28.24 -4.50 -6.30
N ALA A 35 -28.59 -3.44 -5.57
CA ALA A 35 -29.91 -3.05 -5.04
C ALA A 35 -30.20 -3.64 -3.64
N SER A 36 -30.39 -2.72 -2.70
CA SER A 36 -30.60 -2.87 -1.27
C SER A 36 -31.97 -3.43 -0.88
N LYS A 37 -32.08 -4.03 0.32
CA LYS A 37 -33.25 -3.84 1.20
C LYS A 37 -32.96 -4.19 2.66
N ALA A 38 -33.64 -3.44 3.53
CA ALA A 38 -33.54 -3.41 4.99
C ALA A 38 -34.46 -4.42 5.70
N ALA A 39 -34.15 -4.75 6.95
CA ALA A 39 -35.12 -5.02 8.02
C ALA A 39 -34.40 -4.94 9.39
N GLY A 40 -34.95 -4.18 10.34
CA GLY A 40 -34.42 -4.00 11.69
C GLY A 40 -34.95 -5.01 12.70
N GLN A 41 -34.32 -5.06 13.88
CA GLN A 41 -34.87 -5.64 15.12
C GLN A 41 -34.34 -4.87 16.34
N ASP A 42 -35.20 -4.79 17.36
CA ASP A 42 -35.14 -3.93 18.55
C ASP A 42 -34.77 -4.73 19.83
N LYS A 43 -34.16 -4.00 20.80
CA LYS A 43 -33.90 -4.25 22.25
C LYS A 43 -32.88 -5.30 22.72
N PRO A 44 -32.33 -5.21 23.97
CA PRO A 44 -32.47 -4.18 25.03
C PRO A 44 -31.13 -3.57 25.55
N GLN A 45 -31.22 -2.39 26.18
CA GLN A 45 -30.11 -1.66 26.82
C GLN A 45 -29.43 -2.47 27.94
N ALA A 46 -28.15 -2.80 27.73
CA ALA A 46 -27.23 -3.21 28.78
C ALA A 46 -26.30 -2.03 29.09
N HIS A 47 -26.08 -1.80 30.38
CA HIS A 47 -25.19 -0.77 30.94
C HIS A 47 -23.80 -0.85 30.27
N VAL A 48 -23.37 0.20 29.57
CA VAL A 48 -22.13 0.20 28.80
C VAL A 48 -21.00 0.76 29.66
N ASP A 49 -19.96 -0.05 29.88
CA ASP A 49 -18.67 0.42 30.39
C ASP A 49 -18.08 1.46 29.42
N PRO A 50 -17.56 2.59 29.88
CA PRO A 50 -17.05 3.67 29.02
C PRO A 50 -15.84 3.27 28.15
N ALA A 51 -15.28 2.07 28.33
CA ALA A 51 -14.24 1.51 27.47
C ALA A 51 -14.79 0.82 26.19
N LYS A 52 -16.11 0.59 26.09
CA LYS A 52 -16.76 -0.05 24.93
C LYS A 52 -17.24 0.93 23.85
N GLU A 53 -17.06 2.24 24.03
CA GLU A 53 -17.54 3.24 23.04
C GLU A 53 -16.65 3.38 21.81
N MET A 54 -15.44 2.81 21.82
CA MET A 54 -14.63 2.62 20.62
C MET A 54 -14.69 1.14 20.29
N GLY A 55 -15.27 0.80 19.12
CA GLY A 55 -15.42 -0.60 18.66
C GLY A 55 -14.12 -1.40 18.65
N ASP A 56 -14.19 -2.68 18.28
CA ASP A 56 -13.05 -3.59 18.32
C ASP A 56 -11.77 -2.94 17.78
N PRO A 57 -10.65 -2.95 18.53
CA PRO A 57 -9.42 -2.27 18.12
C PRO A 57 -8.92 -2.71 16.75
N ILE A 58 -9.08 -3.99 16.40
CA ILE A 58 -8.66 -4.50 15.09
C ILE A 58 -9.59 -3.97 13.99
N GLU A 59 -10.90 -3.96 14.20
CA GLU A 59 -11.85 -3.31 13.29
C GLU A 59 -11.54 -1.82 13.08
N ARG A 60 -11.18 -1.11 14.15
CA ARG A 60 -10.77 0.30 14.07
C ARG A 60 -9.50 0.49 13.24
N LEU A 61 -8.52 -0.40 13.36
CA LEU A 61 -7.29 -0.37 12.56
C LEU A 61 -7.61 -0.61 11.08
N HIS A 62 -8.43 -1.62 10.77
CA HIS A 62 -8.88 -1.89 9.40
C HIS A 62 -9.61 -0.69 8.80
N ALA A 63 -10.51 -0.06 9.55
CA ALA A 63 -11.23 1.12 9.10
C ALA A 63 -10.29 2.31 8.81
N LEU A 64 -9.27 2.50 9.65
CA LEU A 64 -8.24 3.52 9.43
C LEU A 64 -7.46 3.24 8.14
N GLU A 65 -6.94 2.03 7.96
CA GLU A 65 -6.15 1.66 6.78
C GLU A 65 -6.96 1.74 5.48
N GLU A 66 -8.22 1.29 5.51
CA GLU A 66 -9.14 1.36 4.36
C GLU A 66 -9.44 2.82 3.99
N ALA A 67 -9.80 3.65 4.97
CA ALA A 67 -10.06 5.08 4.74
C ALA A 67 -8.83 5.80 4.18
N ASP A 68 -7.64 5.45 4.69
CA ASP A 68 -6.38 6.02 4.25
C ASP A 68 -6.02 5.63 2.81
N MET A 69 -6.22 4.35 2.48
CA MET A 69 -6.01 3.82 1.13
C MET A 69 -7.00 4.42 0.12
N GLN A 70 -8.27 4.56 0.50
CA GLN A 70 -9.28 5.22 -0.34
C GLN A 70 -8.94 6.69 -0.57
N TYR A 71 -8.54 7.42 0.47
CA TYR A 71 -8.05 8.78 0.35
C TYR A 71 -6.87 8.86 -0.63
N TRP A 72 -5.94 7.92 -0.54
CA TRP A 72 -4.77 7.82 -1.43
C TRP A 72 -5.15 7.57 -2.89
N LEU A 73 -6.09 6.67 -3.16
CA LEU A 73 -6.54 6.37 -4.51
C LEU A 73 -7.28 7.55 -5.17
N GLN A 74 -7.92 8.41 -4.36
CA GLN A 74 -8.76 9.49 -4.86
C GLN A 74 -8.05 10.85 -4.99
N ASN A 75 -7.06 11.15 -4.15
CA ASN A 75 -6.52 12.51 -4.03
C ASN A 75 -5.12 12.69 -4.66
N PRO A 76 -4.09 11.94 -4.24
CA PRO A 76 -2.72 12.16 -4.69
C PRO A 76 -2.33 11.47 -6.00
N VAL A 77 -2.98 10.36 -6.39
CA VAL A 77 -2.81 9.81 -7.75
C VAL A 77 -3.64 10.69 -8.68
N PRO A 78 -3.02 11.57 -9.50
CA PRO A 78 -3.80 12.57 -10.21
C PRO A 78 -4.68 11.86 -11.24
N SER A 79 -6.00 11.92 -11.06
CA SER A 79 -6.99 11.29 -11.96
C SER A 79 -6.81 11.70 -13.43
N HIS A 80 -6.21 12.87 -13.67
CA HIS A 80 -5.96 13.44 -15.00
C HIS A 80 -4.53 13.25 -15.51
N THR A 81 -3.59 12.76 -14.68
CA THR A 81 -2.20 12.53 -15.10
C THR A 81 -1.94 11.03 -15.20
N PRO A 82 -1.51 10.52 -16.37
CA PRO A 82 -1.15 9.11 -16.48
C PRO A 82 0.02 8.79 -15.56
N CYS A 83 -0.03 7.65 -14.91
CA CYS A 83 1.06 7.17 -14.08
C CYS A 83 1.07 5.64 -14.04
N LEU A 84 2.13 5.10 -13.47
CA LEU A 84 2.28 3.69 -13.15
C LEU A 84 2.08 3.50 -11.64
N LEU A 85 1.36 2.47 -11.24
CA LEU A 85 1.18 2.08 -9.85
C LEU A 85 1.94 0.80 -9.58
N VAL A 86 2.78 0.76 -8.54
CA VAL A 86 3.36 -0.49 -8.04
C VAL A 86 2.33 -1.14 -7.12
N VAL A 87 1.74 -2.24 -7.55
CA VAL A 87 0.72 -2.97 -6.79
C VAL A 87 1.34 -4.09 -5.95
N GLY A 88 2.45 -4.67 -6.43
CA GLY A 88 3.16 -5.71 -5.68
C GLY A 88 4.61 -5.83 -6.10
N LEU A 89 5.48 -6.09 -5.14
CA LEU A 89 6.91 -6.35 -5.36
C LEU A 89 7.38 -7.33 -4.29
N ALA A 90 7.64 -8.57 -4.69
CA ALA A 90 8.03 -9.63 -3.77
C ALA A 90 9.27 -10.38 -4.28
N VAL A 91 10.15 -10.74 -3.35
CA VAL A 91 11.32 -11.58 -3.60
C VAL A 91 11.29 -12.68 -2.55
N SER A 92 11.62 -13.92 -2.95
CA SER A 92 11.71 -15.02 -2.02
C SER A 92 12.74 -14.71 -0.92
N PRO A 93 12.43 -14.96 0.38
CA PRO A 93 13.34 -14.70 1.49
C PRO A 93 14.75 -15.29 1.29
N SER A 94 14.85 -16.51 0.75
CA SER A 94 16.13 -17.20 0.48
C SER A 94 17.00 -16.52 -0.59
N TYR A 95 16.42 -15.59 -1.35
CA TYR A 95 17.04 -14.87 -2.46
C TYR A 95 17.10 -13.35 -2.21
N GLU A 96 16.77 -12.89 -1.01
CA GLU A 96 16.94 -11.50 -0.62
C GLU A 96 18.41 -11.08 -0.60
N ARG A 97 18.65 -9.76 -0.62
CA ARG A 97 19.99 -9.14 -0.66
C ARG A 97 20.87 -9.50 -1.87
N ARG A 98 20.32 -10.19 -2.88
CA ARG A 98 20.99 -10.50 -4.15
C ARG A 98 20.70 -9.51 -5.28
N GLY A 99 20.19 -8.32 -4.95
CA GLY A 99 19.87 -7.28 -5.94
C GLY A 99 18.60 -7.50 -6.78
N ILE A 100 17.86 -8.60 -6.58
CA ILE A 100 16.65 -8.92 -7.35
C ILE A 100 15.60 -7.81 -7.26
N ARG A 101 15.34 -7.30 -6.05
CA ARG A 101 14.40 -6.19 -5.83
C ARG A 101 14.82 -4.93 -6.61
N THR A 102 16.11 -4.63 -6.61
CA THR A 102 16.67 -3.50 -7.35
C THR A 102 16.51 -3.68 -8.85
N ALA A 103 16.74 -4.89 -9.37
CA ALA A 103 16.57 -5.19 -10.79
C ALA A 103 15.11 -5.06 -11.24
N LEU A 104 14.16 -5.57 -10.43
CA LEU A 104 12.72 -5.43 -10.70
C LEU A 104 12.30 -3.95 -10.70
N LEU A 105 12.74 -3.16 -9.71
CA LEU A 105 12.47 -1.72 -9.68
C LEU A 105 13.10 -0.99 -10.87
N GLY A 106 14.33 -1.35 -11.25
CA GLY A 106 15.01 -0.78 -12.42
C GLY A 106 14.22 -1.01 -13.72
N HIS A 107 13.67 -2.22 -13.90
CA HIS A 107 12.82 -2.53 -15.04
C HIS A 107 11.55 -1.66 -15.09
N GLY A 108 10.81 -1.58 -13.99
CA GLY A 108 9.62 -0.72 -13.92
C GLY A 108 9.93 0.77 -14.10
N ASN A 109 11.05 1.23 -13.56
CA ASN A 109 11.55 2.59 -13.72
C ASN A 109 11.86 2.90 -15.20
N GLY A 110 12.52 1.99 -15.91
CA GLY A 110 12.81 2.14 -17.34
C GLY A 110 11.53 2.30 -18.18
N ILE A 111 10.52 1.45 -17.93
CA ILE A 111 9.21 1.56 -18.60
C ILE A 111 8.56 2.92 -18.36
N ALA A 112 8.64 3.43 -17.14
CA ALA A 112 8.06 4.72 -16.80
C ALA A 112 8.84 5.89 -17.43
N ASP A 113 10.17 5.83 -17.42
CA ASP A 113 11.04 6.84 -18.01
C ASP A 113 10.83 6.95 -19.53
N GLU A 114 10.82 5.82 -20.24
CA GLU A 114 10.53 5.74 -21.69
C GLU A 114 9.17 6.38 -22.07
N ARG A 115 8.23 6.39 -21.13
CA ARG A 115 6.86 6.88 -21.34
C ARG A 115 6.61 8.24 -20.69
N GLY A 116 7.60 8.83 -20.05
CA GLY A 116 7.46 10.08 -19.30
C GLY A 116 6.41 10.01 -18.18
N LEU A 117 6.27 8.85 -17.54
CA LEU A 117 5.27 8.59 -16.50
C LEU A 117 5.88 8.69 -15.10
N SER A 118 5.12 9.25 -14.16
CA SER A 118 5.42 9.09 -12.73
C SER A 118 5.04 7.68 -12.27
N ILE A 119 5.73 7.19 -11.24
CA ILE A 119 5.41 5.94 -10.56
C ILE A 119 4.96 6.26 -9.14
N TRP A 120 3.88 5.66 -8.70
CA TRP A 120 3.36 5.76 -7.35
C TRP A 120 3.34 4.40 -6.66
N VAL A 121 3.59 4.41 -5.35
CA VAL A 121 3.60 3.20 -4.53
C VAL A 121 3.16 3.45 -3.10
N HIS A 122 2.41 2.48 -2.57
CA HIS A 122 2.17 2.31 -1.15
C HIS A 122 3.27 1.39 -0.58
N SER A 123 4.15 1.96 0.24
CA SER A 123 5.32 1.27 0.80
C SER A 123 5.10 0.92 2.26
N SER A 124 5.26 -0.36 2.57
CA SER A 124 5.49 -0.83 3.93
C SER A 124 6.85 -0.33 4.46
N HIS A 125 7.05 -0.46 5.78
CA HIS A 125 8.29 -0.06 6.44
C HIS A 125 9.53 -0.74 5.84
N GLN A 126 9.49 -2.05 5.62
CA GLN A 126 10.63 -2.84 5.14
C GLN A 126 11.05 -2.52 3.69
N ALA A 127 10.11 -2.05 2.86
CA ALA A 127 10.39 -1.74 1.46
C ALA A 127 10.91 -0.30 1.26
N TYR A 128 10.74 0.57 2.26
CA TYR A 128 11.03 2.00 2.17
C TYR A 128 12.45 2.31 1.68
N ALA A 129 13.47 1.67 2.29
CA ALA A 129 14.86 1.90 1.92
C ALA A 129 15.18 1.52 0.47
N ALA A 130 14.49 0.51 -0.08
CA ALA A 130 14.65 0.12 -1.48
C ALA A 130 14.03 1.17 -2.42
N TYR A 131 12.85 1.69 -2.10
CA TYR A 131 12.21 2.73 -2.90
C TYR A 131 12.97 4.05 -2.88
N ILE A 132 13.51 4.48 -1.73
CA ILE A 132 14.39 5.67 -1.66
C ILE A 132 15.59 5.52 -2.60
N LYS A 133 16.29 4.37 -2.53
CA LYS A 133 17.43 4.08 -3.43
C LYS A 133 17.03 4.06 -4.91
N ALA A 134 15.79 3.69 -5.22
CA ALA A 134 15.25 3.69 -6.57
C ALA A 134 14.74 5.07 -7.05
N GLY A 135 14.93 6.13 -6.25
CA GLY A 135 14.60 7.51 -6.61
C GLY A 135 13.18 7.95 -6.25
N PHE A 136 12.44 7.16 -5.47
CA PHE A 136 11.14 7.56 -4.95
C PHE A 136 11.29 8.59 -3.82
N LYS A 137 10.33 9.49 -3.71
CA LYS A 137 10.21 10.49 -2.65
C LYS A 137 8.91 10.28 -1.89
N THR A 138 8.97 10.35 -0.56
CA THR A 138 7.76 10.31 0.28
C THR A 138 6.90 11.54 -0.02
N ARG A 139 5.61 11.32 -0.29
CA ARG A 139 4.60 12.37 -0.49
C ARG A 139 3.66 12.49 0.69
N ARG A 140 3.37 11.36 1.33
CA ARG A 140 2.50 11.28 2.50
C ARG A 140 2.92 10.11 3.39
N GLU A 141 2.66 10.25 4.67
CA GLU A 141 2.82 9.18 5.64
C GLU A 141 1.52 9.00 6.43
N LEU A 142 1.15 7.75 6.67
CA LEU A 142 0.23 7.40 7.75
C LEU A 142 1.07 6.80 8.88
N ARG A 143 0.99 7.42 10.05
CA ARG A 143 1.68 6.97 11.26
C ARG A 143 0.64 6.34 12.18
N VAL A 144 0.86 5.09 12.54
CA VAL A 144 -0.02 4.30 13.39
C VAL A 144 0.78 3.92 14.63
N ASP A 145 0.32 4.34 15.81
CA ASP A 145 0.84 3.79 17.07
C ASP A 145 0.19 2.42 17.27
N LEU A 146 0.95 1.33 17.12
CA LEU A 146 0.39 -0.02 17.21
C LEU A 146 -0.09 -0.34 18.64
N ASP A 147 0.42 0.38 19.64
CA ASP A 147 0.00 0.20 21.03
C ASP A 147 -1.47 0.62 21.25
N ASP A 148 -2.01 1.53 20.43
CA ASP A 148 -3.42 1.98 20.50
C ASP A 148 -4.42 0.92 19.99
N TYR A 149 -3.93 -0.07 19.24
CA TYR A 149 -4.74 -1.09 18.56
C TYR A 149 -4.42 -2.51 19.03
N ALA A 150 -3.31 -2.71 19.74
CA ALA A 150 -2.90 -4.01 20.22
C ALA A 150 -3.76 -4.48 21.41
N LEU A 151 -4.14 -5.76 21.40
CA LEU A 151 -4.91 -6.38 22.48
C LEU A 151 -4.08 -6.65 23.75
N ARG A 152 -2.75 -6.55 23.64
CA ARG A 152 -1.79 -6.80 24.72
C ARG A 152 -0.44 -6.14 24.39
N PRO A 153 0.46 -5.92 25.35
CA PRO A 153 1.85 -5.55 25.06
C PRO A 153 2.64 -6.70 24.39
N PRO A 154 3.80 -6.39 23.77
CA PRO A 154 4.72 -7.40 23.24
C PRO A 154 5.31 -8.29 24.36
N ARG A 155 5.65 -9.53 24.01
CA ARG A 155 6.39 -10.47 24.85
C ARG A 155 7.87 -10.50 24.48
N ASP A 156 8.69 -10.98 25.39
CA ASP A 156 10.12 -11.19 25.16
C ASP A 156 10.37 -12.02 23.88
N GLY A 157 11.20 -11.48 23.00
CA GLY A 157 11.54 -12.10 21.70
C GLY A 157 10.54 -11.84 20.57
N GLU A 158 9.43 -11.13 20.81
CA GLU A 158 8.55 -10.68 19.72
C GLU A 158 9.17 -9.48 18.97
N ALA A 159 8.99 -9.46 17.65
CA ALA A 159 9.55 -8.41 16.80
C ALA A 159 8.73 -7.11 16.93
N THR A 160 9.18 -6.20 17.80
CA THR A 160 8.63 -4.84 17.90
C THR A 160 9.20 -3.93 16.82
N MET A 161 8.60 -2.76 16.62
CA MET A 161 9.12 -1.79 15.66
C MET A 161 10.54 -1.30 16.01
N ALA A 162 10.90 -1.27 17.29
CA ALA A 162 12.27 -0.98 17.73
C ALA A 162 13.25 -2.08 17.28
N VAL A 163 12.90 -3.36 17.49
CA VAL A 163 13.72 -4.50 17.07
C VAL A 163 13.88 -4.54 15.55
N VAL A 164 12.80 -4.30 14.80
CA VAL A 164 12.85 -4.26 13.32
C VAL A 164 13.73 -3.11 12.81
N ALA A 165 13.82 -2.01 13.56
CA ALA A 165 14.72 -0.90 13.27
C ALA A 165 16.18 -1.13 13.74
N GLY A 166 16.47 -2.27 14.40
CA GLY A 166 17.80 -2.61 14.91
C GLY A 166 18.11 -2.03 16.29
N GLY A 167 17.10 -1.55 17.03
CA GLY A 167 17.22 -1.17 18.44
C GLY A 167 16.89 -2.32 19.38
N ASP A 168 17.04 -2.07 20.68
CA ASP A 168 16.60 -2.99 21.72
C ASP A 168 15.07 -3.02 21.79
N GLY A 169 14.51 -4.19 22.15
CA GLY A 169 13.07 -4.31 22.38
C GLY A 169 12.64 -3.48 23.58
N ASP A 170 11.61 -2.65 23.40
CA ASP A 170 10.88 -2.03 24.49
C ASP A 170 9.60 -2.82 24.80
N SER A 171 8.91 -2.46 25.87
CA SER A 171 7.61 -3.07 26.24
C SER A 171 6.44 -2.55 25.38
N ARG A 172 6.72 -2.12 24.14
CA ARG A 172 5.75 -1.49 23.23
C ARG A 172 5.83 -2.08 21.82
N TRP A 173 4.71 -2.11 21.12
CA TRP A 173 4.72 -2.47 19.70
C TRP A 173 5.37 -1.39 18.86
N GLY A 174 5.13 -0.13 19.22
CA GLY A 174 5.76 1.04 18.63
C GLY A 174 5.05 1.56 17.37
N GLN A 175 5.65 2.58 16.76
CA GLN A 175 5.05 3.30 15.65
C GLN A 175 5.32 2.61 14.30
N TYR A 176 4.24 2.21 13.62
CA TYR A 176 4.28 1.78 12.24
C TYR A 176 4.06 2.96 11.30
N VAL A 177 4.83 3.03 10.21
CA VAL A 177 4.72 4.11 9.23
C VAL A 177 4.49 3.52 7.85
N ILE A 178 3.30 3.77 7.34
CA ILE A 178 2.93 3.56 5.94
C ILE A 178 3.35 4.79 5.15
N ARG A 179 3.99 4.58 4.00
CA ARG A 179 4.47 5.69 3.17
C ARG A 179 3.92 5.59 1.78
N TYR A 180 3.41 6.70 1.31
CA TYR A 180 3.01 6.85 -0.07
C TYR A 180 4.07 7.66 -0.80
N MET A 181 4.62 7.06 -1.84
CA MET A 181 5.82 7.56 -2.49
C MET A 181 5.62 7.75 -3.99
N GLU A 182 6.29 8.75 -4.53
CA GLU A 182 6.29 9.08 -5.95
C GLU A 182 7.72 9.05 -6.49
N ARG A 183 7.92 8.46 -7.65
CA ARG A 183 9.09 8.69 -8.50
C ARG A 183 8.65 9.45 -9.74
N LYS A 184 9.30 10.58 -10.01
CA LYS A 184 9.14 11.30 -11.29
C LYS A 184 9.97 10.62 -12.38
N PRO A 185 9.56 10.69 -13.65
CA PRO A 185 10.37 10.18 -14.75
C PRO A 185 11.69 10.94 -14.78
N SER A 186 12.77 10.24 -15.06
CA SER A 186 14.06 10.89 -15.36
C SER A 186 13.94 11.46 -16.77
N GLY A 187 14.05 12.78 -16.92
CA GLY A 187 14.05 13.41 -18.24
C GLY A 187 15.25 12.89 -19.05
N ASN A 188 15.00 12.55 -20.30
CA ASN A 188 16.06 12.26 -21.27
C ASN A 188 16.56 13.56 -21.91
#